data_AF-A0A383D6B1-F1
#
_entry.id   AF-A0A383D6B1-F1
#
_cell.length_a   1.000
_cell.length_b   1.000
_cell.length_c   1.000
_cell.angle_alpha   90.00
_cell.angle_beta   90.00
_cell.angle_gamma   90.00
#
_symmetry.space_group_name_H-M   'P 1'
#
loop_
_entity.id
_entity.type
_entity.pdbx_description
1 polymer ?
#
loop_
_entity_poly.entity_id
_entity_poly.type
_entity_poly.pdbx_seq_one_letter_code
_entity_poly.pdbx_strand_id
1 'polypeptide(L)'
;VARFFAKVQENIDGLRADAAVRQATLDWVNAIAPHNYTYNFTWLGRPVIQFPQDLAALQEIIWDTRPNLIVETGIAHGGSLIFHASMLRLLGNGGRVLGVDIDIREHNRAEIEAHPMFDRIDMIEGSSIDGAIAAQA
;
A
#
# COMPACT_ATOMS: atom_id res chain seq x y z
N VAL A 1 8.84 10.00 25.00
CA VAL A 1 8.43 9.03 23.96
C VAL A 1 7.42 8.02 24.48
N ALA A 2 7.72 7.16 25.46
CA ALA A 2 6.76 6.17 25.98
C ALA A 2 5.41 6.78 26.46
N ARG A 3 5.46 7.88 27.23
CA ARG A 3 4.25 8.61 27.66
C ARG A 3 3.39 9.12 26.49
N PHE A 4 4.04 9.51 25.39
CA PHE A 4 3.33 9.96 24.19
C PHE A 4 2.58 8.80 23.53
N PHE A 5 3.24 7.65 23.35
CA PHE A 5 2.59 6.47 22.77
C PHE A 5 1.45 5.92 23.63
N ALA A 6 1.57 5.97 24.96
CA ALA A 6 0.45 5.65 25.85
C ALA A 6 -0.75 6.60 25.62
N LYS A 7 -0.49 7.90 25.45
CA LYS A 7 -1.53 8.88 25.13
C LYS A 7 -2.16 8.65 23.76
N VAL A 8 -1.36 8.25 22.77
CA VAL A 8 -1.86 7.88 21.44
C VAL A 8 -2.82 6.69 21.54
N GLN A 9 -2.50 5.67 22.34
CA GLN A 9 -3.39 4.53 22.55
C GLN A 9 -4.73 4.96 23.16
N GLU A 10 -4.72 5.83 24.19
CA GLU A 10 -5.96 6.40 24.76
C GLU A 10 -6.79 7.14 23.71
N ASN A 11 -6.14 7.91 22.83
CA ASN A 11 -6.85 8.63 21.76
C ASN A 11 -7.51 7.65 20.77
N ILE A 12 -6.79 6.59 20.36
CA ILE A 12 -7.30 5.55 19.46
C ILE A 12 -8.49 4.83 20.08
N ASP A 13 -8.39 4.46 21.36
CA ASP A 13 -9.47 3.78 22.08
C ASP A 13 -10.70 4.67 22.21
N GLY A 14 -10.50 5.98 22.44
CA GLY A 14 -11.58 6.98 22.43
C GLY A 14 -12.28 7.07 21.08
N LEU A 15 -11.53 7.20 19.98
CA LEU A 15 -12.08 7.23 18.62
C LEU A 15 -12.83 5.94 18.28
N ARG A 16 -12.29 4.79 18.71
CA ARG A 16 -12.92 3.48 18.50
C ARG A 16 -14.25 3.38 19.25
N ALA A 17 -14.34 3.88 20.48
CA ALA A 17 -15.55 3.77 21.30
C ALA A 17 -16.66 4.75 20.86
N ASP A 18 -16.29 5.91 20.32
CA ASP A 18 -17.23 6.95 19.91
C ASP A 18 -18.03 6.57 18.64
N ALA A 19 -19.33 6.31 18.81
CA ALA A 19 -20.22 5.94 17.71
C ALA A 19 -20.46 7.06 16.70
N ALA A 20 -20.48 8.33 17.14
CA ALA A 20 -20.69 9.46 16.26
C ALA A 20 -19.48 9.67 15.35
N VAL A 21 -18.26 9.49 15.87
CA VAL A 21 -17.04 9.55 15.06
C VAL A 21 -17.02 8.45 14.00
N ARG A 22 -17.33 7.20 14.38
CA ARG A 22 -17.38 6.09 13.40
C ARG A 22 -18.41 6.34 12.30
N GLN A 23 -19.58 6.86 12.65
CA GLN A 23 -20.61 7.20 11.68
C GLN A 23 -20.13 8.33 10.75
N ALA A 24 -19.52 9.38 11.30
CA ALA A 24 -18.97 10.48 10.51
C ALA A 24 -17.88 10.01 9.53
N THR A 25 -17.05 9.03 9.91
CA THR A 25 -16.07 8.41 9.01
C THR A 25 -16.75 7.69 7.84
N LEU A 26 -17.80 6.89 8.10
CA LEU A 26 -18.55 6.19 7.05
C LEU A 26 -19.24 7.17 6.11
N ASP A 27 -19.88 8.22 6.67
CA ASP A 27 -20.55 9.25 5.90
C ASP A 27 -19.57 10.00 5.00
N TRP A 28 -18.39 10.32 5.52
CA TRP A 28 -17.32 10.95 4.74
C TRP A 28 -16.82 10.03 3.61
N VAL A 29 -16.51 8.76 3.90
CA VAL A 29 -16.08 7.78 2.88
C VAL A 29 -17.13 7.63 1.78
N ASN A 30 -18.41 7.58 2.14
CA ASN A 30 -19.51 7.53 1.17
C ASN A 30 -19.61 8.82 0.34
N ALA A 31 -19.45 9.98 0.96
CA ALA A 31 -19.54 11.27 0.29
C ALA A 31 -18.41 11.49 -0.73
N ILE A 32 -17.20 11.02 -0.44
CA ILE A 32 -16.05 11.19 -1.33
C ILE A 32 -15.94 10.12 -2.43
N ALA A 33 -16.59 8.96 -2.26
CA ALA A 33 -16.48 7.85 -3.22
C ALA A 33 -16.90 8.23 -4.65
N PRO A 34 -18.03 8.95 -4.90
CA PRO A 34 -18.39 9.41 -6.24
C PRO A 34 -17.37 10.38 -6.87
N HIS A 35 -16.50 10.97 -6.06
CA HIS A 35 -15.45 11.90 -6.49
C HIS A 35 -14.08 11.23 -6.63
N ASN A 36 -14.02 9.88 -6.56
CA ASN A 36 -12.81 9.09 -6.74
C ASN A 36 -11.63 9.60 -5.89
N TYR A 37 -11.88 9.93 -4.62
CA TYR A 37 -10.88 10.59 -3.78
C TYR A 37 -9.51 9.88 -3.77
N THR A 38 -9.51 8.55 -3.66
CA THR A 38 -8.28 7.74 -3.65
C THR A 38 -7.51 7.75 -4.96
N TYR A 39 -8.12 8.13 -6.09
CA TYR A 39 -7.46 8.22 -7.40
C TYR A 39 -6.62 9.50 -7.56
N ASN A 40 -6.77 10.46 -6.64
CA ASN A 40 -6.13 11.77 -6.75
C ASN A 40 -4.71 11.82 -6.19
N PHE A 41 -4.17 10.68 -5.75
CA PHE A 41 -2.86 10.61 -5.10
C PHE A 41 -1.83 9.90 -5.98
N THR A 42 -0.60 10.36 -5.88
CA THR A 42 0.56 9.72 -6.50
C THR A 42 1.63 9.46 -5.45
N TRP A 43 2.42 8.41 -5.66
CA TRP A 43 3.64 8.16 -4.91
C TRP A 43 4.82 8.16 -5.87
N LEU A 44 5.76 9.08 -5.66
CA LEU A 44 6.95 9.27 -6.49
C LEU A 44 6.65 9.32 -8.00
N GLY A 45 5.50 9.91 -8.38
CA GLY A 45 5.10 10.09 -9.77
C GLY A 45 4.20 8.99 -10.35
N ARG A 46 3.87 7.92 -9.61
CA ARG A 46 2.93 6.88 -10.04
C ARG A 46 1.60 6.94 -9.26
N PRO A 47 0.43 6.77 -9.91
CA PRO A 47 -0.86 6.73 -9.20
C PRO A 47 -0.92 5.64 -8.14
N VAL A 48 -1.30 6.01 -6.92
CA VAL A 48 -1.48 5.09 -5.79
C VAL A 48 -2.94 5.16 -5.33
N ILE A 49 -3.73 4.15 -5.69
CA ILE A 49 -5.19 4.15 -5.46
C ILE A 49 -5.47 3.66 -4.03
N GLN A 50 -5.01 4.42 -3.04
CA GLN A 50 -5.16 4.13 -1.62
C GLN A 50 -5.43 5.42 -0.84
N PHE A 51 -5.98 5.31 0.35
CA PHE A 51 -6.10 6.46 1.23
C PHE A 51 -4.72 6.89 1.76
N PRO A 52 -4.43 8.20 1.86
CA PRO A 52 -3.16 8.66 2.43
C PRO A 52 -2.89 8.16 3.85
N GLN A 53 -3.93 8.03 4.68
CA GLN A 53 -3.79 7.48 6.03
C GLN A 53 -3.45 5.98 6.04
N ASP A 54 -3.90 5.21 5.03
CA ASP A 54 -3.55 3.79 4.91
C ASP A 54 -2.07 3.64 4.55
N LEU A 55 -1.55 4.51 3.68
CA LEU A 55 -0.13 4.55 3.34
C LEU A 55 0.74 4.89 4.57
N ALA A 56 0.30 5.83 5.41
CA ALA A 56 0.99 6.13 6.67
C ALA A 56 1.00 4.91 7.62
N ALA A 57 -0.14 4.22 7.76
CA ALA A 57 -0.21 3.02 8.57
C ALA A 57 0.69 1.89 8.03
N LEU A 58 0.69 1.65 6.71
CA LEU A 58 1.58 0.68 6.07
C LEU A 58 3.05 1.05 6.26
N GLN A 59 3.40 2.33 6.18
CA GLN A 59 4.75 2.80 6.46
C GLN A 59 5.19 2.42 7.87
N GLU A 60 4.36 2.64 8.89
CA GLU A 60 4.66 2.28 10.27
C GLU A 60 4.81 0.76 10.44
N ILE A 61 3.91 -0.04 9.85
CA ILE A 61 3.97 -1.51 9.87
C ILE A 61 5.28 -2.01 9.23
N ILE A 62 5.64 -1.50 8.05
CA ILE A 62 6.87 -1.89 7.35
C ILE A 62 8.11 -1.51 8.17
N TRP A 63 8.09 -0.33 8.81
CA TRP A 63 9.19 0.12 9.63
C TRP A 63 9.42 -0.74 10.88
N ASP A 64 8.33 -1.13 11.54
CA ASP A 64 8.38 -1.95 12.75
C ASP A 64 8.78 -3.40 12.43
N THR A 65 8.14 -4.00 11.42
CA THR A 65 8.34 -5.41 11.06
C THR A 65 9.58 -5.68 10.22
N ARG A 66 10.12 -4.65 9.55
CA ARG A 66 11.30 -4.72 8.67
C ARG A 66 11.31 -5.92 7.73
N PRO A 67 10.28 -6.11 6.88
CA PRO A 67 10.16 -7.28 6.04
C PRO A 67 11.28 -7.35 5.00
N ASN A 68 11.59 -8.57 4.57
CA ASN A 68 12.47 -8.85 3.41
C ASN A 68 11.66 -9.11 2.13
N LEU A 69 10.37 -9.38 2.24
CA LEU A 69 9.45 -9.58 1.12
C LEU A 69 8.10 -8.96 1.47
N ILE A 70 7.54 -8.20 0.54
CA ILE A 70 6.15 -7.74 0.57
C ILE A 70 5.45 -8.33 -0.65
N VAL A 71 4.34 -9.03 -0.45
CA VAL A 71 3.52 -9.57 -1.55
C VAL A 71 2.26 -8.72 -1.66
N GLU A 72 1.96 -8.27 -2.87
CA GLU A 72 0.80 -7.44 -3.20
C GLU A 72 -0.02 -8.11 -4.30
N THR A 73 -1.33 -8.26 -4.07
CA THR A 73 -2.27 -8.79 -5.07
C THR A 73 -3.14 -7.65 -5.60
N GLY A 74 -3.03 -7.38 -6.90
CA GLY A 74 -3.58 -6.21 -7.58
C GLY A 74 -2.54 -5.09 -7.70
N ILE A 75 -2.04 -4.86 -8.90
CA ILE A 75 -1.01 -3.88 -9.25
C ILE A 75 -1.62 -2.58 -9.78
N ALA A 76 -2.67 -2.67 -10.61
CA ALA A 76 -3.28 -1.51 -11.28
C ALA A 76 -2.23 -0.61 -12.00
N HIS A 77 -1.95 0.60 -11.46
CA HIS A 77 -0.94 1.52 -12.00
C HIS A 77 0.45 1.40 -11.36
N GLY A 78 0.60 0.55 -10.35
CA GLY A 78 1.87 0.23 -9.68
C GLY A 78 2.34 1.22 -8.62
N GLY A 79 1.57 2.26 -8.26
CA GLY A 79 2.02 3.23 -7.25
C GLY A 79 2.24 2.63 -5.86
N SER A 80 1.45 1.63 -5.47
CA SER A 80 1.63 0.85 -4.23
C SER A 80 2.90 -0.01 -4.27
N LEU A 81 3.23 -0.63 -5.41
CA LEU A 81 4.52 -1.31 -5.59
C LEU A 81 5.70 -0.34 -5.40
N ILE A 82 5.62 0.86 -5.99
CA ILE A 82 6.65 1.89 -5.83
C ILE A 82 6.73 2.34 -4.36
N PHE A 83 5.60 2.49 -3.69
CA PHE A 83 5.54 2.81 -2.27
C PHE A 83 6.28 1.76 -1.43
N HIS A 84 5.89 0.49 -1.54
CA HIS A 84 6.52 -0.62 -0.83
C HIS A 84 8.02 -0.72 -1.12
N ALA A 85 8.42 -0.63 -2.39
CA ALA A 85 9.83 -0.69 -2.79
C ALA A 85 10.65 0.47 -2.23
N SER A 86 10.08 1.68 -2.21
CA SER A 86 10.73 2.85 -1.61
C SER A 86 10.90 2.71 -0.09
N MET A 87 9.94 2.10 0.60
CA MET A 87 10.06 1.82 2.03
C MET A 87 11.15 0.78 2.32
N LEU A 88 11.23 -0.29 1.54
CA LEU A 88 12.29 -1.30 1.64
C LEU A 88 13.67 -0.69 1.34
N ARG A 89 13.74 0.24 0.38
CA ARG A 89 14.96 1.03 0.10
C ARG A 89 15.39 1.83 1.32
N LEU A 90 14.46 2.50 2.01
CA LEU A 90 14.73 3.30 3.21
C LEU A 90 15.17 2.46 4.42
N LEU A 91 14.68 1.22 4.54
CA LEU A 91 15.17 0.28 5.56
C LEU A 91 16.64 -0.12 5.36
N GLY A 92 17.22 0.17 4.18
CA GLY A 92 18.60 -0.20 3.85
C GLY A 92 18.80 -1.71 3.74
N ASN A 93 17.73 -2.49 3.69
CA ASN A 93 17.78 -3.95 3.53
C ASN A 93 17.69 -4.35 2.05
N GLY A 94 17.95 -5.62 1.74
CA GLY A 94 17.83 -6.20 0.40
C GLY A 94 16.41 -6.63 0.03
N GLY A 95 15.38 -6.11 0.72
CA GLY A 95 14.02 -6.58 0.57
C GLY A 95 13.42 -6.27 -0.81
N ARG A 96 12.46 -7.12 -1.22
CA ARG A 96 11.78 -7.06 -2.52
C ARG A 96 10.26 -6.96 -2.37
N VAL A 97 9.59 -6.50 -3.42
CA VAL A 97 8.14 -6.47 -3.56
C VAL A 97 7.75 -7.42 -4.69
N LEU A 98 6.83 -8.33 -4.44
CA LEU A 98 6.23 -9.19 -5.46
C LEU A 98 4.79 -8.73 -5.72
N GLY A 99 4.56 -8.15 -6.90
CA GLY A 99 3.21 -7.84 -7.37
C GLY A 99 2.61 -9.01 -8.15
N VAL A 100 1.35 -9.33 -7.90
CA VAL A 100 0.57 -10.32 -8.64
C VAL A 100 -0.71 -9.67 -9.14
N ASP A 101 -0.95 -9.65 -10.45
CA ASP A 101 -2.20 -9.12 -11.03
C ASP A 101 -2.68 -10.02 -12.17
N ILE A 102 -3.99 -10.13 -12.35
CA ILE A 102 -4.59 -10.90 -13.44
C ILE A 102 -4.33 -10.27 -14.81
N ASP A 103 -4.11 -8.96 -14.87
CA ASP A 103 -3.85 -8.20 -16.10
C ASP A 103 -2.87 -7.05 -15.84
N ILE A 104 -1.58 -7.25 -16.13
CA ILE A 104 -0.57 -6.20 -16.04
C ILE A 104 -0.44 -5.52 -17.40
N ARG A 105 -1.38 -4.59 -17.65
CA ARG A 105 -1.46 -3.82 -18.90
C ARG A 105 -0.10 -3.27 -19.34
N GLU A 106 0.24 -3.47 -20.60
CA GLU A 106 1.55 -3.16 -21.19
C GLU A 106 2.07 -1.75 -20.87
N HIS A 107 1.20 -0.73 -20.98
CA HIS A 107 1.58 0.65 -20.67
C HIS A 107 1.89 0.87 -19.18
N ASN A 108 1.18 0.20 -18.26
CA ASN A 108 1.49 0.28 -16.83
C ASN A 108 2.77 -0.49 -16.52
N ARG A 109 2.97 -1.66 -17.13
CA ARG A 109 4.20 -2.45 -17.01
C ARG A 109 5.42 -1.62 -17.41
N ALA A 110 5.42 -1.01 -18.59
CA ALA A 110 6.54 -0.21 -19.09
C ALA A 110 6.91 0.94 -18.14
N GLU A 111 5.91 1.61 -17.56
CA GLU A 111 6.13 2.71 -16.61
C GLU A 111 6.66 2.23 -15.25
N ILE A 112 6.23 1.05 -14.79
CA ILE A 112 6.76 0.43 -13.57
C ILE A 112 8.21 0.01 -13.79
N GLU A 113 8.51 -0.66 -14.91
CA GLU A 113 9.85 -1.14 -15.27
C GLU A 113 10.86 0.00 -15.46
N ALA A 114 10.41 1.16 -15.96
CA ALA A 114 11.25 2.35 -16.10
C ALA A 114 11.50 3.09 -14.77
N HIS A 115 10.77 2.79 -13.71
CA HIS A 115 10.85 3.54 -12.45
C HIS A 115 12.14 3.22 -11.68
N PRO A 116 12.80 4.19 -11.02
CA PRO A 116 14.04 3.95 -10.26
C PRO A 116 13.96 2.92 -9.12
N MET A 117 12.75 2.56 -8.67
CA MET A 117 12.52 1.54 -7.64
C MET A 117 12.28 0.14 -8.20
N PHE A 118 12.30 -0.03 -9.53
CA PHE A 118 12.02 -1.32 -10.17
C PHE A 118 13.07 -2.39 -9.82
N ASP A 119 14.28 -2.00 -9.43
CA ASP A 119 15.34 -2.93 -8.97
C ASP A 119 14.92 -3.82 -7.79
N ARG A 120 13.83 -3.46 -7.10
CA ARG A 120 13.26 -4.18 -5.95
C ARG A 120 11.90 -4.81 -6.23
N ILE A 121 11.39 -4.74 -7.45
CA ILE A 121 10.03 -5.17 -7.79
C ILE A 121 10.10 -6.36 -8.73
N ASP A 122 9.40 -7.43 -8.37
CA ASP A 122 9.07 -8.54 -9.26
C ASP A 122 7.56 -8.49 -9.54
N MET A 123 7.17 -8.90 -10.75
CA MET A 123 5.76 -8.92 -11.15
C MET A 123 5.41 -10.25 -11.81
N ILE A 124 4.33 -10.88 -11.33
CA ILE A 124 3.73 -12.06 -11.94
C ILE A 124 2.35 -11.68 -12.49
N GLU A 125 2.14 -11.96 -13.77
CA GLU A 125 0.82 -11.86 -14.39
C GLU A 125 0.09 -13.19 -14.23
N GLY A 126 -1.05 -13.16 -13.55
CA GLY A 126 -1.86 -14.32 -13.25
C GLY A 126 -2.81 -14.11 -12.08
N SER A 127 -3.74 -15.05 -11.92
CA SER A 127 -4.66 -15.03 -10.80
C SER A 127 -3.95 -15.37 -9.49
N SER A 128 -4.09 -14.54 -8.46
CA SER A 128 -3.49 -14.78 -7.13
C SER A 128 -4.09 -15.96 -6.36
N ILE A 129 -5.19 -16.53 -6.87
CA ILE A 129 -5.82 -17.74 -6.31
C ILE A 129 -5.51 -19.01 -7.12
N ASP A 130 -4.71 -18.91 -8.19
CA ASP A 130 -4.28 -20.05 -8.99
C ASP A 130 -3.07 -20.74 -8.34
N GLY A 131 -3.16 -22.06 -8.13
CA GLY A 131 -2.09 -22.87 -7.55
C GLY A 131 -0.81 -22.87 -8.40
N ALA A 132 -0.91 -22.74 -9.72
CA ALA A 132 0.24 -22.64 -10.61
C ALA A 132 0.97 -21.30 -10.48
N ILE A 133 0.26 -20.22 -10.14
CA ILE A 133 0.85 -18.91 -9.83
C ILE A 133 1.48 -18.95 -8.43
N ALA A 134 0.78 -19.50 -7.44
CA ALA A 134 1.31 -19.63 -6.09
C ALA A 134 2.59 -20.48 -6.01
N ALA A 135 2.77 -21.45 -6.91
CA ALA A 135 3.96 -22.29 -6.97
C ALA A 135 5.22 -21.61 -7.56
N GLN A 136 5.11 -20.37 -8.07
CA GLN A 136 6.24 -19.62 -8.64
C GLN A 136 7.01 -18.80 -7.60
N ALA A 137 6.45 -18.63 -6.39
CA ALA A 137 6.99 -17.78 -5.33
C ALA A 137 7.60 -18.58 -4.18
#